data_AF-A0A7L5C006-F1
#
_entry.id   AF-A0A7L5C006-F1
#
_cell.length_a   1.000
_cell.length_b   1.000
_cell.length_c   1.000
_cell.angle_alpha   90.00
_cell.angle_beta   90.00
_cell.angle_gamma   90.00
#
_symmetry.space_group_name_H-M   'P 1'
#
loop_
_entity.id
_entity.type
_entity.pdbx_description
1 polymer ?
#
loop_
_entity_poly.entity_id
_entity_poly.type
_entity_poly.pdbx_seq_one_letter_code
_entity_poly.pdbx_strand_id
1 'polypeptide(L)'
;MTHANHLPDMDSLPLDPEEASAGFAALGSEARLAVLRHLVRAGPDGMNVGALRDATGAPASTLSHHLRFLTQTGLLEQERQGRQIICRADFERIRALAGYLTRECCADADAARIEEDQTS
;
A
#
# COMPACT_ATOMS: atom_id res chain seq x y z
N MET A 1 -20.03 -4.34 -22.05
CA MET A 1 -20.82 -4.92 -20.94
C MET A 1 -20.15 -4.46 -19.66
N THR A 2 -20.78 -3.49 -19.00
CA THR A 2 -20.25 -2.74 -17.86
C THR A 2 -20.61 -3.44 -16.55
N HIS A 3 -19.75 -3.26 -15.54
CA HIS A 3 -19.86 -3.65 -14.12
C HIS A 3 -19.58 -5.15 -13.84
N ALA A 4 -18.71 -5.49 -12.89
CA ALA A 4 -18.54 -4.85 -11.58
C ALA A 4 -17.07 -4.57 -11.24
N ASN A 5 -16.81 -3.29 -10.96
CA ASN A 5 -15.73 -2.87 -10.08
C ASN A 5 -16.17 -3.24 -8.66
N HIS A 6 -15.92 -4.49 -8.25
CA HIS A 6 -16.08 -4.89 -6.86
C HIS A 6 -14.86 -4.33 -6.11
N LEU A 7 -14.98 -3.08 -5.66
CA LEU A 7 -14.12 -2.64 -4.56
C LEU A 7 -14.55 -3.49 -3.35
N PRO A 8 -13.66 -4.30 -2.77
CA PRO A 8 -13.97 -4.96 -1.50
C PRO A 8 -14.30 -3.90 -0.46
N ASP A 9 -15.25 -4.22 0.42
CA ASP A 9 -15.65 -3.37 1.54
C ASP A 9 -14.40 -2.84 2.26
N MET A 10 -14.28 -1.51 2.34
CA MET A 10 -13.15 -0.81 2.97
C MET A 10 -13.05 -1.04 4.50
N ASP A 11 -13.96 -1.87 5.04
CA ASP A 11 -14.17 -2.17 6.45
C ASP A 11 -13.66 -3.56 6.89
N SER A 12 -13.34 -4.48 5.97
CA SER A 12 -13.08 -5.89 6.34
C SER A 12 -11.63 -6.26 6.69
N LEU A 13 -10.71 -5.30 6.79
CA LEU A 13 -9.33 -5.54 7.24
C LEU A 13 -8.86 -4.38 8.14
N PRO A 14 -9.27 -4.35 9.43
CA PRO A 14 -8.73 -3.37 10.36
C PRO A 14 -7.26 -3.68 10.59
N LEU A 15 -6.37 -2.84 10.05
CA LEU A 15 -4.97 -2.81 10.45
C LEU A 15 -4.92 -2.35 11.90
N ASP A 16 -4.21 -3.07 12.74
CA ASP A 16 -3.87 -2.55 14.07
C ASP A 16 -2.80 -1.44 13.94
N PRO A 17 -2.54 -0.66 15.01
CA PRO A 17 -1.55 0.42 14.96
C PRO A 17 -0.12 -0.04 14.65
N GLU A 18 0.25 -1.27 15.03
CA GLU A 18 1.59 -1.83 14.78
C GLU A 18 1.73 -2.15 13.28
N GLU A 19 0.74 -2.81 12.70
CA GLU A 19 0.68 -3.12 11.27
C GLU A 19 0.64 -1.87 10.41
N ALA A 20 -0.16 -0.87 10.79
CA ALA A 20 -0.25 0.39 10.08
C ALA A 20 1.08 1.16 10.13
N SER A 21 1.69 1.25 11.31
CA SER A 21 3.01 1.88 11.51
C SER A 21 4.08 1.21 10.65
N ALA A 22 4.16 -0.13 10.66
CA ALA A 22 5.10 -0.88 9.86
C ALA A 22 4.89 -0.64 8.35
N GLY A 23 3.64 -0.62 7.89
CA GLY A 23 3.28 -0.30 6.51
C GLY A 23 3.71 1.10 6.10
N PHE A 24 3.39 2.12 6.89
CA PHE A 24 3.82 3.50 6.62
C PHE A 24 5.34 3.66 6.66
N ALA A 25 6.04 2.97 7.58
CA ALA A 25 7.51 2.97 7.59
C ALA A 25 8.09 2.35 6.30
N ALA A 26 7.46 1.34 5.74
CA ALA A 26 7.82 0.81 4.42
C ALA A 26 7.56 1.80 3.29
N LEU A 27 6.51 2.60 3.35
CA LEU A 27 6.23 3.63 2.35
C LEU A 27 7.07 4.91 2.53
N GLY A 28 7.61 5.17 3.73
CA GLY A 28 8.41 6.35 4.07
C GLY A 28 9.79 6.46 3.41
N SER A 29 10.05 5.70 2.34
CA SER A 29 11.28 5.77 1.55
C SER A 29 10.92 5.98 0.08
N GLU A 30 11.50 7.00 -0.54
CA GLU A 30 11.27 7.33 -1.95
C GLU A 30 11.52 6.14 -2.88
N ALA A 31 12.60 5.40 -2.66
CA ALA A 31 12.95 4.23 -3.47
C ALA A 31 11.91 3.10 -3.33
N ARG A 32 11.42 2.82 -2.12
CA ARG A 32 10.38 1.79 -1.90
C ARG A 32 9.04 2.23 -2.45
N LEU A 33 8.69 3.51 -2.29
CA LEU A 33 7.47 4.08 -2.85
C LEU A 33 7.50 4.02 -4.39
N ALA A 34 8.65 4.29 -5.02
CA ALA A 34 8.81 4.15 -6.46
C ALA A 34 8.59 2.70 -6.93
N VAL A 35 9.20 1.72 -6.27
CA VAL A 35 8.99 0.28 -6.55
C VAL A 35 7.51 -0.06 -6.46
N LEU A 36 6.85 0.29 -5.35
CA LEU A 36 5.44 -0.01 -5.15
C LEU A 36 4.56 0.67 -6.20
N ARG A 37 4.85 1.93 -6.57
CA ARG A 37 4.13 2.66 -7.61
C ARG A 37 4.23 1.96 -8.97
N HIS A 38 5.40 1.42 -9.34
CA HIS A 38 5.54 0.64 -10.56
C HIS A 38 4.69 -0.64 -10.53
N LEU A 39 4.64 -1.33 -9.38
CA LEU A 39 3.81 -2.52 -9.21
C LEU A 39 2.31 -2.23 -9.24
N VAL A 40 1.86 -1.15 -8.58
CA VAL A 40 0.47 -0.70 -8.62
C VAL A 40 0.05 -0.38 -10.07
N ARG A 41 0.92 0.28 -10.84
CA ARG A 41 0.66 0.57 -12.27
C ARG A 41 0.68 -0.68 -13.15
N ALA A 42 1.43 -1.72 -12.77
CA ALA A 42 1.45 -3.00 -13.47
C ALA A 42 0.18 -3.82 -13.22
N GLY A 43 -0.58 -3.50 -12.17
CA GLY A 43 -1.83 -4.19 -11.85
C GLY A 43 -1.64 -5.59 -11.27
N PRO A 44 -2.69 -6.42 -11.27
CA PRO A 44 -2.68 -7.77 -10.72
C PRO A 44 -1.64 -8.71 -11.35
N ASP A 45 -1.27 -8.47 -12.60
CA ASP A 45 -0.26 -9.28 -13.29
C ASP A 45 1.14 -9.09 -12.71
N GLY A 46 1.39 -7.93 -12.11
CA GLY A 46 2.67 -7.57 -11.51
C GLY A 46 3.77 -7.34 -12.53
N MET A 47 5.01 -7.38 -12.05
CA MET A 47 6.19 -7.13 -12.88
C MET A 47 7.33 -8.03 -12.43
N ASN A 48 8.09 -8.58 -13.37
CA ASN A 48 9.29 -9.35 -13.02
C ASN A 48 10.40 -8.43 -12.45
N VAL A 49 11.26 -8.99 -11.60
CA VAL A 49 12.34 -8.23 -10.92
C VAL A 49 13.28 -7.52 -11.90
N GLY A 50 13.54 -8.11 -13.08
CA GLY A 50 14.37 -7.48 -14.11
C GLY A 50 13.76 -6.20 -14.65
N ALA A 51 12.49 -6.25 -15.04
CA ALA A 51 11.74 -5.08 -15.51
C ALA A 51 11.59 -4.02 -14.41
N LEU A 52 11.39 -4.43 -13.15
CA LEU A 52 11.38 -3.48 -12.01
C LEU A 52 12.72 -2.77 -11.84
N ARG A 53 13.82 -3.51 -11.94
CA ARG A 53 15.17 -2.94 -11.88
C ARG A 53 15.38 -1.91 -12.98
N ASP A 54 15.01 -2.26 -14.21
CA ASP A 54 15.18 -1.37 -15.36
C ASP A 54 14.27 -0.13 -15.25
N ALA A 55 13.05 -0.28 -14.71
CA ALA A 55 12.12 0.83 -14.50
C ALA A 55 12.52 1.78 -13.35
N THR A 56 13.16 1.25 -12.31
CA THR A 56 13.58 2.03 -11.13
C THR A 56 15.00 2.54 -11.21
N GLY A 57 15.83 1.97 -12.10
CA GLY A 57 17.27 2.26 -12.18
C GLY A 57 18.08 1.81 -10.95
N ALA A 58 17.47 1.08 -10.02
CA ALA A 58 18.11 0.70 -8.76
C ALA A 58 19.14 -0.43 -8.96
N PRO A 59 20.26 -0.43 -8.22
CA PRO A 59 21.17 -1.58 -8.18
C PRO A 59 20.45 -2.85 -7.70
N ALA A 60 20.85 -4.02 -8.22
CA ALA A 60 20.16 -5.28 -7.92
C ALA A 60 20.11 -5.63 -6.42
N SER A 61 21.20 -5.37 -5.69
CA SER A 61 21.27 -5.57 -4.23
C SER A 61 20.32 -4.64 -3.47
N THR A 62 20.28 -3.36 -3.86
CA THR A 62 19.39 -2.35 -3.30
C THR A 62 17.92 -2.69 -3.56
N LEU A 63 17.57 -3.05 -4.79
CA LEU A 63 16.22 -3.47 -5.14
C LEU A 63 15.80 -4.72 -4.36
N SER A 64 16.68 -5.71 -4.24
CA SER A 64 16.39 -6.93 -3.46
C SER A 64 16.11 -6.61 -2.00
N HIS A 65 16.86 -5.67 -1.41
CA HIS A 65 16.62 -5.20 -0.05
C HIS A 65 15.27 -4.48 0.09
N HIS A 66 14.93 -3.59 -0.85
CA HIS A 66 13.64 -2.91 -0.88
C HIS A 66 12.47 -3.88 -1.03
N LEU A 67 12.57 -4.83 -1.97
CA LEU A 67 11.54 -5.83 -2.19
C LEU A 67 11.33 -6.68 -0.94
N ARG A 68 12.40 -7.14 -0.27
CA ARG A 68 12.28 -7.89 0.98
C ARG A 68 11.52 -7.11 2.05
N PHE A 69 11.84 -5.83 2.23
CA PHE A 69 11.17 -4.99 3.23
C PHE A 69 9.68 -4.80 2.93
N LEU A 70 9.34 -4.55 1.65
CA LEU A 70 7.96 -4.42 1.19
C LEU A 70 7.19 -5.74 1.34
N THR A 71 7.82 -6.89 1.07
CA THR A 71 7.20 -8.21 1.31
C THR A 71 6.95 -8.48 2.79
N GLN A 72 7.91 -8.15 3.67
CA GLN A 72 7.77 -8.34 5.11
C GLN A 72 6.64 -7.52 5.74
N THR A 73 6.25 -6.42 5.10
CA THR A 73 5.14 -5.55 5.54
C THR A 73 3.82 -5.85 4.82
N GLY A 74 3.80 -6.90 3.99
CA GLY A 74 2.62 -7.34 3.25
C GLY A 74 2.20 -6.39 2.11
N LEU A 75 3.07 -5.46 1.69
CA LEU A 75 2.74 -4.48 0.63
C LEU A 75 2.86 -5.07 -0.78
N LEU A 76 3.59 -6.17 -0.93
CA LEU A 76 3.73 -6.91 -2.17
C LEU A 76 4.05 -8.37 -1.89
N GLU A 77 3.80 -9.20 -2.88
CA GLU A 77 4.17 -10.61 -2.90
C GLU A 77 5.19 -10.90 -3.99
N GLN A 78 5.95 -11.99 -3.80
CA GLN A 78 6.91 -12.49 -4.78
C GLN A 78 6.58 -13.94 -5.12
N GLU A 79 6.43 -14.21 -6.42
CA GLU A 79 6.18 -15.56 -6.93
C GLU A 79 7.26 -15.95 -7.95
N ARG A 80 7.82 -17.16 -7.80
CA ARG A 80 8.77 -17.69 -8.77
C ARG A 80 8.03 -18.36 -9.92
N GLN A 81 8.15 -17.79 -11.12
CA GLN A 81 7.61 -18.35 -12.36
C GLN A 81 8.78 -18.81 -13.26
N GLY A 82 9.12 -20.10 -13.16
CA GLY A 82 10.25 -20.69 -13.87
C GLY A 82 11.60 -20.08 -13.45
N ARG A 83 12.23 -19.34 -14.36
CA ARG A 83 13.52 -18.64 -14.12
C ARG A 83 13.36 -17.20 -13.63
N GLN A 84 12.14 -16.67 -13.59
CA GLN A 84 11.85 -15.29 -13.20
C GLN A 84 11.16 -15.25 -11.85
N ILE A 85 11.30 -14.11 -11.16
CA ILE A 85 10.52 -13.77 -9.98
C ILE A 85 9.59 -12.64 -10.39
N ILE A 86 8.29 -12.85 -10.22
CA ILE A 86 7.23 -11.85 -10.44
C ILE A 86 6.90 -11.22 -9.09
N CYS A 87 6.92 -9.90 -9.03
CA CYS A 87 6.48 -9.13 -7.87
C CYS A 87 5.10 -8.55 -8.17
N ARG A 88 4.17 -8.64 -7.21
CA ARG A 88 2.80 -8.12 -7.32
C ARG A 88 2.48 -7.25 -6.13
N ALA A 89 1.87 -6.09 -6.36
CA ALA A 89 1.37 -5.26 -5.26
C ALA A 89 0.22 -5.99 -4.55
N ASP A 90 0.20 -5.93 -3.22
CA ASP A 90 -0.96 -6.33 -2.45
C ASP A 90 -1.95 -5.15 -2.39
N PHE A 91 -2.95 -5.19 -3.27
CA PHE A 91 -3.92 -4.11 -3.38
C PHE A 91 -4.83 -4.00 -2.16
N GLU A 92 -5.05 -5.09 -1.42
CA GLU A 92 -5.85 -5.08 -0.20
C GLU A 92 -5.09 -4.37 0.91
N ARG A 93 -3.82 -4.74 1.15
CA ARG A 93 -2.95 -4.07 2.13
C ARG A 93 -2.78 -2.58 1.84
N ILE A 94 -2.58 -2.21 0.57
CA ILE A 94 -2.44 -0.81 0.16
C ILE A 94 -3.72 -0.03 0.43
N ARG A 95 -4.88 -0.60 0.09
CA ARG A 95 -6.19 0.01 0.37
C ARG A 95 -6.45 0.15 1.86
N ALA A 96 -6.11 -0.85 2.66
CA ALA A 96 -6.24 -0.81 4.11
C ALA A 96 -5.38 0.30 4.73
N LEU A 97 -4.12 0.47 4.28
CA LEU A 97 -3.23 1.55 4.73
C LEU A 97 -3.76 2.94 4.36
N ALA A 98 -4.26 3.12 3.13
CA ALA A 98 -4.88 4.37 2.73
C ALA A 98 -6.15 4.68 3.56
N GLY A 99 -6.96 3.64 3.80
CA GLY A 99 -8.16 3.70 4.65
C GLY A 99 -7.84 4.06 6.10
N TYR A 100 -6.71 3.60 6.64
CA TYR A 100 -6.35 3.77 8.05
C TYR A 100 -6.41 5.22 8.52
N LEU A 101 -5.81 6.15 7.78
CA LEU A 101 -5.85 7.58 8.14
C LEU A 101 -7.09 8.30 7.61
N THR A 102 -7.60 7.88 6.44
CA THR A 102 -8.72 8.59 5.79
C THR A 102 -10.05 8.38 6.49
N ARG A 103 -10.25 7.25 7.18
CA ARG A 103 -11.42 7.01 8.04
C ARG A 103 -11.47 7.95 9.25
N GLU A 104 -10.31 8.29 9.80
CA GLU A 104 -10.19 9.21 10.95
C GLU A 104 -10.13 10.68 10.53
N CYS A 105 -10.17 10.97 9.22
CA CYS A 105 -10.03 12.33 8.72
C CYS A 105 -11.25 13.17 9.10
N CYS A 106 -11.05 14.14 9.97
CA CYS A 106 -12.08 15.08 10.44
C CYS A 106 -13.25 14.44 11.20
N ALA A 107 -13.11 13.19 11.68
CA ALA A 107 -14.19 12.46 12.37
C ALA A 107 -14.80 13.25 13.55
N ASP A 108 -13.97 14.02 14.27
CA ASP A 108 -14.40 14.81 15.43
C ASP A 108 -14.47 16.33 15.17
N ALA A 109 -14.23 16.78 13.93
CA ALA A 109 -14.07 18.20 13.63
C ALA A 109 -15.36 19.03 13.86
N ASP A 110 -16.54 18.40 13.77
CA ASP A 110 -17.83 19.05 14.00
C ASP A 110 -18.40 18.82 15.42
N ALA A 111 -17.91 17.80 16.15
CA ALA A 111 -18.34 17.54 17.52
C ALA A 111 -17.96 18.68 18.47
N ALA A 112 -16.81 19.31 18.23
CA ALA A 112 -16.31 20.44 19.03
C ALA A 112 -17.11 21.74 18.85
N ARG A 113 -17.95 21.87 17.81
CA ARG A 113 -18.71 23.11 17.54
C ARG A 113 -20.05 23.20 18.28
N ILE A 114 -20.54 22.10 18.84
CA ILE A 114 -21.88 22.03 19.45
C ILE A 114 -21.84 22.36 20.96
N GLU A 115 -20.67 22.27 21.61
CA GLU A 115 -20.53 22.59 23.05
C GLU A 115 -20.48 24.11 23.33
N GLU A 116 -20.10 24.95 22.36
CA GLU A 116 -20.03 26.40 22.56
C GLU A 116 -21.37 27.14 22.35
N ASP A 117 -22.36 26.52 21.68
CA ASP A 117 -23.65 27.15 21.36
C ASP A 117 -24.75 26.90 22.42
N GLN A 118 -24.46 26.11 23.47
CA GLN A 118 -25.42 25.80 24.54
C GLN A 118 -25.23 26.62 25.82
N THR A 119 -24.34 27.63 25.81
CA THR A 119 -24.14 28.58 26.93
C THR A 119 -24.47 30.02 26.52
N SER A 120 -25.67 30.25 26.00
CA SER A 120 -26.31 31.58 25.94
C SER A 120 -27.77 31.51 26.32
#